data_AF-A0A1V3XDE8-F1
#
_entry.id   AF-A0A1V3XDE8-F1
#
_cell.length_a   1.000
_cell.length_b   1.000
_cell.length_c   1.000
_cell.angle_alpha   90.00
_cell.angle_beta   90.00
_cell.angle_gamma   90.00
#
_symmetry.space_group_name_H-M   'P 1'
#
loop_
_entity.id
_entity.type
_entity.pdbx_description
1 polymer ?
#
loop_
_entity_poly.entity_id
_entity_poly.type
_entity_poly.pdbx_seq_one_letter_code
_entity_poly.pdbx_strand_id
1 'polypeptide(L)'
;MNVVDISRWQFGITTVYHFIFVPLTIGLAPLLAVMQTVWVVTGNTAWYRLTKFFGKLFLINFAIGVATGIVQEFQFGMNWSEYSRFVGDIFGAPLAMEGLMAFFFESTFLGLWIFGWSRLPRLVHLACIWIVAIAVNVSAFFIISANSFMQHPVGAHYNPATKRAELNSITALLTNNTAIAAFSHTVAGSLLTAGTFVAAVSAWWLVRSKTAPSGPAPAPCIARRPSWAVGLCWSPPSACSSPVTTRAS
;
A
#
# COMPACT_ATOMS: atom_id res chain seq x y z
N MET A 1 -29.71 16.26 14.72
CA MET A 1 -28.97 15.95 13.49
C MET A 1 -29.94 15.95 12.33
N ASN A 2 -29.68 16.75 11.30
CA ASN A 2 -30.42 16.72 10.04
C ASN A 2 -29.70 15.81 9.02
N VAL A 3 -30.25 15.68 7.82
CA VAL A 3 -29.67 14.83 6.75
C VAL A 3 -28.24 15.27 6.39
N VAL A 4 -27.99 16.58 6.30
CA VAL A 4 -26.67 17.13 5.98
C VAL A 4 -25.64 16.75 7.05
N ASP A 5 -26.01 16.79 8.32
CA ASP A 5 -25.13 16.39 9.42
C ASP A 5 -24.78 14.90 9.33
N ILE A 6 -25.75 14.04 9.02
CA ILE A 6 -25.54 12.60 8.86
C ILE A 6 -24.64 12.31 7.66
N SER A 7 -24.87 12.97 6.53
CA SER A 7 -24.02 12.82 5.33
C SER A 7 -22.57 13.24 5.59
N ARG A 8 -22.35 14.32 6.36
CA ARG A 8 -21.01 14.75 6.80
C ARG A 8 -20.35 13.73 7.72
N TRP A 9 -21.09 13.21 8.70
CA TRP A 9 -20.59 12.18 9.61
C TRP A 9 -20.22 10.90 8.86
N GLN A 10 -21.09 10.42 7.97
CA GLN A 10 -20.83 9.21 7.18
C GLN A 10 -19.58 9.38 6.30
N PHE A 11 -19.45 10.51 5.60
CA PHE A 11 -18.29 10.79 4.76
C PHE A 11 -17.01 10.93 5.58
N GLY A 12 -17.07 11.65 6.70
CA GLY A 12 -15.93 11.84 7.60
C GLY A 12 -15.43 10.53 8.20
N ILE A 13 -16.33 9.68 8.71
CA ILE A 13 -15.98 8.37 9.26
C ILE A 13 -15.33 7.49 8.19
N THR A 14 -15.93 7.42 7.00
CA THR A 14 -15.41 6.62 5.88
C THR A 14 -14.01 7.09 5.48
N THR A 15 -13.81 8.40 5.37
CA THR A 15 -12.52 9.01 5.05
C THR A 15 -11.46 8.69 6.09
N VAL A 16 -11.78 8.80 7.39
CA VAL A 16 -10.84 8.46 8.47
C VAL A 16 -10.44 6.99 8.41
N TYR A 17 -11.41 6.07 8.26
CA TYR A 17 -11.11 4.64 8.14
C TYR A 17 -10.25 4.34 6.92
N HIS A 18 -10.58 4.92 5.76
CA HIS A 18 -9.80 4.75 4.54
C HIS A 18 -8.35 5.25 4.73
N PHE A 19 -8.20 6.44 5.31
CA PHE A 19 -6.90 7.09 5.50
C PHE A 19 -6.03 6.46 6.59
N ILE A 20 -6.53 5.49 7.37
CA ILE A 20 -5.66 4.67 8.23
C ILE A 20 -4.79 3.74 7.38
N PHE A 21 -5.33 3.22 6.29
CA PHE A 21 -4.66 2.23 5.44
C PHE A 21 -3.85 2.87 4.31
N VAL A 22 -4.32 4.00 3.76
CA VAL A 22 -3.72 4.66 2.59
C VAL A 22 -2.25 5.07 2.80
N PRO A 23 -1.86 5.77 3.88
CA PRO A 23 -0.47 6.20 4.07
C PRO A 23 0.49 5.02 4.16
N LEU A 24 0.03 3.90 4.72
CA LEU A 24 0.84 2.69 4.81
C LEU A 24 1.09 2.09 3.42
N THR A 25 0.09 2.08 2.52
CA THR A 25 0.25 1.65 1.12
C THR A 25 1.20 2.57 0.35
N ILE A 26 0.97 3.90 0.41
CA ILE A 26 1.80 4.91 -0.29
C ILE A 26 3.27 4.81 0.14
N GLY A 27 3.52 4.64 1.44
CA GLY A 27 4.88 4.55 1.96
C GLY A 27 5.53 3.17 1.80
N LEU A 28 4.79 2.06 1.95
CA LEU A 28 5.37 0.72 1.84
C LEU A 28 5.69 0.32 0.40
N ALA A 29 4.91 0.75 -0.59
CA ALA A 29 5.15 0.38 -1.98
C ALA A 29 6.58 0.73 -2.46
N PRO A 30 7.09 1.99 -2.31
CA PRO A 30 8.47 2.31 -2.66
C PRO A 30 9.49 1.60 -1.76
N LEU A 31 9.21 1.41 -0.46
CA LEU A 31 10.11 0.66 0.43
C LEU A 31 10.27 -0.80 -0.02
N LEU A 32 9.18 -1.47 -0.42
CA LEU A 32 9.22 -2.83 -0.97
C LEU A 32 9.98 -2.87 -2.29
N ALA A 33 9.77 -1.88 -3.16
CA ALA A 33 10.51 -1.77 -4.41
C ALA A 33 12.02 -1.64 -4.15
N VAL A 34 12.43 -0.84 -3.16
CA VAL A 34 13.83 -0.71 -2.72
C VAL A 34 14.35 -2.02 -2.14
N MET A 35 13.64 -2.66 -1.20
CA MET A 35 14.05 -3.95 -0.61
C MET A 35 14.28 -5.01 -1.68
N GLN A 36 13.38 -5.08 -2.66
CA GLN A 36 13.52 -6.02 -3.77
C GLN A 36 14.67 -5.64 -4.71
N THR A 37 14.87 -4.35 -4.99
CA THR A 37 16.00 -3.87 -5.79
C THR A 37 17.32 -4.29 -5.17
N VAL A 38 17.47 -4.09 -3.85
CA VAL A 38 18.67 -4.51 -3.11
C VAL A 38 18.85 -6.02 -3.20
N TRP A 39 17.79 -6.82 -3.08
CA TRP A 39 17.88 -8.26 -3.30
C TRP A 39 18.36 -8.60 -4.72
N VAL A 40 17.78 -7.95 -5.76
CA VAL A 40 18.13 -8.23 -7.16
C VAL A 40 19.60 -7.93 -7.44
N VAL A 41 20.12 -6.81 -6.93
CA VAL A 41 21.51 -6.38 -7.10
C VAL A 41 22.47 -7.24 -6.28
N THR A 42 22.17 -7.50 -5.00
CA THR A 42 23.12 -8.15 -4.08
C THR A 42 23.04 -9.68 -4.07
N GLY A 43 21.91 -10.26 -4.49
CA GLY A 43 21.64 -11.69 -4.34
C GLY A 43 21.40 -12.14 -2.88
N ASN A 44 21.46 -11.24 -1.90
CA ASN A 44 21.33 -11.60 -0.50
C ASN A 44 19.90 -12.06 -0.16
N THR A 45 19.77 -13.33 0.24
CA THR A 45 18.47 -13.96 0.52
C THR A 45 17.72 -13.36 1.70
N ALA A 46 18.37 -12.59 2.58
CA ALA A 46 17.71 -11.85 3.65
C ALA A 46 16.72 -10.82 3.11
N TRP A 47 17.13 -10.03 2.10
CA TRP A 47 16.25 -9.03 1.46
C TRP A 47 15.08 -9.66 0.72
N TYR A 48 15.26 -10.85 0.15
CA TYR A 48 14.16 -11.63 -0.42
C TYR A 48 13.11 -12.01 0.62
N ARG A 49 13.55 -12.52 1.79
CA ARG A 49 12.64 -12.87 2.89
C ARG A 49 11.93 -11.63 3.42
N LEU A 50 12.66 -10.52 3.56
CA LEU A 50 12.11 -9.24 4.01
C LEU A 50 11.02 -8.72 3.05
N THR A 51 11.33 -8.72 1.75
CA THR A 51 10.38 -8.31 0.68
C THR A 51 9.12 -9.16 0.73
N LYS A 52 9.24 -10.49 0.86
CA LYS A 52 8.06 -11.37 0.98
C LYS A 52 7.27 -11.18 2.26
N PHE A 53 7.95 -10.88 3.37
CA PHE A 53 7.29 -10.68 4.66
C PHE A 53 6.46 -9.38 4.65
N PHE A 54 7.09 -8.24 4.37
CA PHE A 54 6.39 -6.97 4.30
C PHE A 54 5.42 -6.90 3.11
N GLY A 55 5.70 -7.63 2.03
CA GLY A 55 4.79 -7.77 0.89
C GLY A 55 3.44 -8.39 1.26
N LYS A 56 3.41 -9.35 2.20
CA LYS A 56 2.14 -9.91 2.70
C LYS A 56 1.35 -8.89 3.51
N LEU A 57 2.03 -8.12 4.37
CA LEU A 57 1.39 -7.08 5.19
C LEU A 57 0.85 -5.95 4.30
N PHE A 58 1.64 -5.54 3.30
CA PHE A 58 1.23 -4.61 2.27
C PHE A 58 -0.03 -5.08 1.54
N LEU A 59 -0.10 -6.35 1.12
CA LEU A 59 -1.26 -6.87 0.41
C LEU A 59 -2.55 -6.87 1.25
N ILE A 60 -2.45 -7.24 2.53
CA ILE A 60 -3.59 -7.21 3.45
C ILE A 60 -4.08 -5.77 3.63
N ASN A 61 -3.16 -4.84 3.89
CA ASN A 61 -3.45 -3.41 4.02
C ASN A 61 -4.08 -2.84 2.75
N PHE A 62 -3.52 -3.20 1.60
CA PHE A 62 -3.98 -2.78 0.29
C PHE A 62 -5.42 -3.22 0.02
N ALA A 63 -5.76 -4.49 0.28
CA ALA A 63 -7.11 -5.00 0.05
C ALA A 63 -8.18 -4.21 0.84
N ILE A 64 -7.89 -3.85 2.09
CA ILE A 64 -8.78 -3.04 2.92
C ILE A 64 -8.84 -1.60 2.40
N GLY A 65 -7.70 -1.05 1.99
CA GLY A 65 -7.63 0.27 1.34
C GLY A 65 -8.50 0.35 0.09
N VAL A 66 -8.44 -0.65 -0.79
CA VAL A 66 -9.29 -0.72 -1.99
C VAL A 66 -10.76 -0.79 -1.62
N ALA A 67 -11.14 -1.68 -0.70
CA ALA A 67 -12.54 -1.84 -0.30
C ALA A 67 -13.13 -0.53 0.28
N THR A 68 -12.37 0.17 1.12
CA THR A 68 -12.78 1.45 1.71
C THR A 68 -12.80 2.59 0.69
N GLY A 69 -11.86 2.59 -0.28
CA GLY A 69 -11.81 3.58 -1.36
C GLY A 69 -13.01 3.50 -2.29
N ILE A 70 -13.41 2.28 -2.70
CA ILE A 70 -14.61 2.07 -3.53
C ILE A 70 -15.86 2.61 -2.83
N VAL A 71 -16.01 2.37 -1.52
CA VAL A 71 -17.13 2.91 -0.75
C VAL A 71 -17.12 4.44 -0.76
N GLN A 72 -15.95 5.07 -0.61
CA GLN A 72 -15.82 6.52 -0.62
C GLN A 72 -16.11 7.13 -2.01
N GLU A 73 -15.67 6.48 -3.09
CA GLU A 73 -15.95 6.90 -4.48
C GLU A 73 -17.46 6.97 -4.72
N PHE A 74 -18.19 5.91 -4.37
CA PHE A 74 -19.65 5.88 -4.54
C PHE A 74 -20.37 6.89 -3.63
N GLN A 75 -19.80 7.27 -2.47
CA GLN A 75 -20.40 8.29 -1.60
C GLN A 75 -20.47 9.68 -2.26
N PHE A 76 -19.55 10.03 -3.16
CA PHE A 76 -19.66 11.27 -3.94
C PHE A 76 -20.91 11.27 -4.82
N GLY A 77 -21.27 10.13 -5.42
CA GLY A 77 -22.45 10.00 -6.26
C GLY A 77 -23.77 9.92 -5.48
N MET A 78 -23.78 9.19 -4.35
CA MET A 78 -25.01 8.91 -3.60
C MET A 78 -25.38 10.05 -2.64
N ASN A 79 -24.45 10.48 -1.78
CA ASN A 79 -24.73 11.42 -0.70
C ASN A 79 -24.49 12.88 -1.09
N TRP A 80 -23.70 13.10 -2.15
CA TRP A 80 -23.27 14.42 -2.60
C TRP A 80 -23.61 14.64 -4.09
N SER A 81 -24.81 14.22 -4.50
CA SER A 81 -25.25 14.24 -5.90
C SER A 81 -25.26 15.63 -6.54
N GLU A 82 -25.74 16.66 -5.82
CA GLU A 82 -25.72 18.05 -6.31
C GLU A 82 -24.29 18.59 -6.43
N TYR A 83 -23.41 18.23 -5.50
CA TYR A 83 -21.99 18.56 -5.60
C TYR A 83 -21.38 17.90 -6.86
N SER A 84 -21.61 16.61 -7.06
CA SER A 84 -21.14 15.86 -8.23
C SER A 84 -21.68 16.43 -9.55
N ARG A 85 -22.92 16.93 -9.57
CA ARG A 85 -23.46 17.65 -10.74
C ARG A 85 -22.80 19.00 -10.96
N PHE A 86 -22.48 19.72 -9.87
CA PHE A 86 -21.93 21.07 -9.94
C PHE A 86 -20.45 21.09 -10.38
N VAL A 87 -19.62 20.20 -9.82
CA VAL A 87 -18.17 20.15 -10.13
C VAL A 87 -17.75 18.98 -11.00
N GLY A 88 -18.71 18.23 -11.57
CA GLY A 88 -18.45 16.99 -12.32
C GLY A 88 -17.43 17.14 -13.46
N ASP A 89 -17.42 18.27 -14.17
CA ASP A 89 -16.47 18.51 -15.26
C ASP A 89 -15.02 18.71 -14.79
N ILE A 90 -14.83 19.06 -13.51
CA ILE A 90 -13.53 19.34 -12.90
C ILE A 90 -13.04 18.14 -12.09
N PHE A 91 -13.94 17.53 -11.31
CA PHE A 91 -13.66 16.36 -10.48
C PHE A 91 -13.60 15.06 -11.29
N GLY A 92 -14.42 14.96 -12.35
CA GLY A 92 -14.52 13.76 -13.15
C GLY A 92 -13.23 13.42 -13.88
N ALA A 93 -12.47 14.42 -14.34
CA ALA A 93 -11.21 14.18 -15.06
C ALA A 93 -10.12 13.56 -14.17
N PRO A 94 -9.76 14.11 -12.99
CA PRO A 94 -8.82 13.47 -12.07
C PRO A 94 -9.30 12.10 -11.56
N LEU A 95 -10.58 11.96 -11.19
CA LEU A 95 -11.14 10.69 -10.70
C LEU A 95 -11.15 9.60 -11.79
N ALA A 96 -11.48 9.96 -13.04
CA ALA A 96 -11.41 9.02 -14.15
C ALA A 96 -9.96 8.60 -14.44
N MET A 97 -9.00 9.53 -14.36
CA MET A 97 -7.58 9.21 -14.52
C MET A 97 -7.06 8.33 -13.38
N GLU A 98 -7.51 8.55 -12.15
CA GLU A 98 -7.23 7.70 -10.99
C GLU A 98 -7.75 6.27 -11.21
N GLY A 99 -9.02 6.11 -11.56
CA GLY A 99 -9.65 4.79 -11.73
C GLY A 99 -9.17 4.03 -12.97
N LEU A 100 -9.06 4.69 -14.13
CA LEU A 100 -8.71 4.03 -15.39
C LEU A 100 -7.20 3.80 -15.54
N MET A 101 -6.37 4.71 -15.01
CA MET A 101 -4.92 4.61 -15.18
C MET A 101 -4.25 4.09 -13.92
N ALA A 102 -4.38 4.78 -12.79
CA ALA A 102 -3.57 4.45 -11.61
C ALA A 102 -4.02 3.12 -10.97
N PHE A 103 -5.33 2.97 -10.71
CA PHE A 103 -5.89 1.78 -10.07
C PHE A 103 -5.75 0.52 -10.94
N PHE A 104 -5.93 0.66 -12.26
CA PHE A 104 -5.75 -0.45 -13.20
C PHE A 104 -4.31 -0.94 -13.24
N PHE A 105 -3.33 -0.03 -13.36
CA PHE A 105 -1.92 -0.38 -13.33
C PHE A 105 -1.53 -0.99 -11.98
N GLU A 106 -1.96 -0.37 -10.89
CA GLU A 106 -1.71 -0.87 -9.54
C GLU A 106 -2.22 -2.30 -9.35
N SER A 107 -3.50 -2.55 -9.61
CA SER A 107 -4.12 -3.86 -9.40
C SER A 107 -3.52 -4.94 -10.31
N THR A 108 -3.25 -4.60 -11.57
CA THR A 108 -2.70 -5.54 -12.56
C THR A 108 -1.25 -5.92 -12.22
N PHE A 109 -0.39 -4.93 -12.03
CA PHE A 109 1.03 -5.18 -11.75
C PHE A 109 1.25 -5.73 -10.35
N LEU A 110 0.40 -5.40 -9.38
CA LEU A 110 0.44 -6.02 -8.06
C LEU A 110 0.07 -7.49 -8.12
N GLY A 111 -0.96 -7.86 -8.90
CA GLY A 111 -1.31 -9.26 -9.16
C GLY A 111 -0.14 -10.03 -9.79
N LEU A 112 0.49 -9.46 -10.83
CA LEU A 112 1.69 -10.03 -11.45
C LEU A 112 2.85 -10.16 -10.46
N TRP A 113 3.03 -9.20 -9.56
CA TRP A 113 4.08 -9.24 -8.55
C TRP A 113 3.85 -10.33 -7.49
N ILE A 114 2.60 -10.52 -7.03
CA ILE A 114 2.29 -11.52 -6.00
C ILE A 114 2.48 -12.94 -6.54
N PHE A 115 1.99 -13.20 -7.75
CA PHE A 115 2.02 -14.55 -8.35
C PHE A 115 3.27 -14.79 -9.22
N GLY A 116 4.03 -13.75 -9.53
CA GLY A 116 5.15 -13.78 -10.48
C GLY A 116 6.47 -14.32 -9.94
N TRP A 117 6.60 -14.60 -8.64
CA TRP A 117 7.87 -14.98 -8.02
C TRP A 117 8.62 -16.15 -8.68
N SER A 118 7.89 -17.12 -9.26
CA SER A 118 8.47 -18.27 -9.98
C SER A 118 8.12 -18.29 -11.47
N ARG A 119 7.37 -17.29 -11.95
CA ARG A 119 6.84 -17.24 -13.31
C ARG A 119 7.45 -16.12 -14.15
N LEU A 120 7.94 -15.05 -13.52
CA LEU A 120 8.51 -13.90 -14.20
C LEU A 120 10.04 -13.87 -14.10
N PRO A 121 10.73 -13.40 -15.15
CA PRO A 121 12.14 -13.07 -15.07
C PRO A 121 12.40 -12.07 -13.94
N ARG A 122 13.57 -12.16 -13.30
CA ARG A 122 13.92 -11.38 -12.11
C ARG A 122 13.78 -9.86 -12.29
N LEU A 123 14.16 -9.34 -13.47
CA LEU A 123 14.04 -7.92 -13.81
C LEU A 123 12.59 -7.50 -14.10
N VAL A 124 11.80 -8.35 -14.75
CA VAL A 124 10.38 -8.10 -15.00
C VAL A 124 9.61 -8.06 -13.69
N HIS A 125 9.89 -9.02 -12.79
CA HIS A 125 9.31 -9.03 -11.45
C HIS A 125 9.69 -7.78 -10.62
N LEU A 126 10.90 -7.24 -10.84
CA LEU A 126 11.31 -5.97 -10.23
C LEU A 126 10.58 -4.77 -10.84
N ALA A 127 10.40 -4.75 -12.16
CA ALA A 127 9.62 -3.71 -12.82
C ALA A 127 8.18 -3.66 -12.30
N CYS A 128 7.54 -4.82 -12.04
CA CYS A 128 6.19 -4.86 -11.49
C CYS A 128 6.03 -4.05 -10.19
N ILE A 129 6.93 -4.25 -9.21
CA ILE A 129 6.80 -3.52 -7.92
C ILE A 129 7.11 -2.04 -8.04
N TRP A 130 8.00 -1.65 -8.95
CA TRP A 130 8.26 -0.23 -9.23
C TRP A 130 7.08 0.44 -9.92
N ILE A 131 6.43 -0.25 -10.86
CA ILE A 131 5.20 0.25 -11.50
C ILE A 131 4.11 0.42 -10.46
N VAL A 132 3.93 -0.54 -9.54
CA VAL A 132 3.00 -0.40 -8.41
C VAL A 132 3.35 0.82 -7.54
N ALA A 133 4.62 0.97 -7.14
CA ALA A 133 5.05 2.10 -6.32
C ALA A 133 4.79 3.46 -6.98
N ILE A 134 5.02 3.57 -8.30
CA ILE A 134 4.72 4.77 -9.06
C ILE A 134 3.20 4.98 -9.18
N ALA A 135 2.45 3.94 -9.54
CA ALA A 135 0.99 4.01 -9.70
C ALA A 135 0.29 4.47 -8.43
N VAL A 136 0.67 3.94 -7.26
CA VAL A 136 0.15 4.35 -5.95
C VAL A 136 0.38 5.85 -5.70
N ASN A 137 1.57 6.35 -6.02
CA ASN A 137 1.91 7.77 -5.80
C ASN A 137 1.24 8.69 -6.83
N VAL A 138 1.06 8.23 -8.07
CA VAL A 138 0.30 8.94 -9.09
C VAL A 138 -1.18 9.01 -8.73
N SER A 139 -1.74 7.92 -8.18
CA SER A 139 -3.10 7.88 -7.62
C SER A 139 -3.26 8.94 -6.52
N ALA A 140 -2.34 8.93 -5.55
CA ALA A 140 -2.31 9.91 -4.47
C ALA A 140 -2.24 11.36 -5.00
N PHE A 141 -1.49 11.61 -6.07
CA PHE A 141 -1.41 12.93 -6.68
C PHE A 141 -2.75 13.40 -7.25
N PHE A 142 -3.48 12.54 -7.97
CA PHE A 142 -4.77 12.91 -8.56
C PHE A 142 -5.84 13.19 -7.50
N ILE A 143 -5.97 12.33 -6.49
CA ILE A 143 -6.97 12.52 -5.44
C ILE A 143 -6.66 13.75 -4.57
N ILE A 144 -5.38 14.01 -4.28
CA ILE A 144 -4.95 15.20 -3.54
C ILE A 144 -5.15 16.46 -4.38
N SER A 145 -4.94 16.40 -5.70
CA SER A 145 -5.23 17.52 -6.61
C SER A 145 -6.71 17.88 -6.59
N ALA A 146 -7.60 16.87 -6.61
CA ALA A 146 -9.04 17.06 -6.49
C ALA A 146 -9.42 17.70 -5.15
N ASN A 147 -8.90 17.20 -4.03
CA ASN A 147 -9.09 17.81 -2.70
C ASN A 147 -8.54 19.25 -2.63
N SER A 148 -7.41 19.51 -3.28
CA SER A 148 -6.76 20.83 -3.28
C SER A 148 -7.52 21.87 -4.09
N PHE A 149 -8.20 21.44 -5.16
CA PHE A 149 -9.16 22.28 -5.88
C PHE A 149 -10.34 22.70 -5.00
N MET A 150 -10.83 21.84 -4.09
CA MET A 150 -11.91 22.22 -3.14
C MET A 150 -11.49 23.35 -2.21
N GLN A 151 -10.20 23.42 -1.86
CA GLN A 151 -9.66 24.45 -0.97
C GLN A 151 -9.31 25.74 -1.73
N HIS A 152 -8.74 25.60 -2.92
CA HIS A 152 -8.31 26.71 -3.76
C HIS A 152 -8.69 26.43 -5.22
N PRO A 153 -9.89 26.86 -5.66
CA PRO A 153 -10.43 26.50 -6.96
C PRO A 153 -9.75 27.29 -8.08
N VAL A 154 -8.77 26.66 -8.74
CA VAL A 154 -8.06 27.21 -9.91
C VAL A 154 -8.29 26.33 -11.13
N GLY A 155 -8.17 26.92 -12.32
CA GLY A 155 -8.36 26.19 -13.58
C GLY A 155 -9.82 25.88 -13.92
N ALA A 156 -10.77 26.56 -13.28
CA ALA A 156 -12.21 26.40 -13.51
C ALA A 156 -12.91 27.76 -13.59
N HIS A 157 -14.08 27.79 -14.22
CA HIS A 157 -14.97 28.95 -14.25
C HIS A 157 -16.43 28.52 -14.08
N TYR A 158 -17.29 29.42 -13.60
CA TYR A 158 -18.71 29.16 -13.48
C TYR A 158 -19.44 29.51 -14.77
N ASN A 159 -20.25 28.59 -15.29
CA ASN A 159 -21.10 28.82 -16.45
C ASN A 159 -22.56 29.02 -16.01
N PRO A 160 -23.12 30.25 -16.14
CA PRO A 160 -24.51 30.54 -15.75
C PRO A 160 -25.57 29.79 -16.55
N ALA A 161 -25.26 29.34 -17.77
CA ALA A 161 -26.20 28.62 -18.63
C ALA A 161 -26.37 27.16 -18.19
N THR A 162 -25.27 26.47 -17.90
CA THR A 162 -25.28 25.08 -17.41
C THR A 162 -25.48 24.99 -15.90
N LYS A 163 -25.29 26.11 -15.17
CA LYS A 163 -25.29 26.23 -13.71
C LYS A 163 -24.24 25.33 -13.05
N ARG A 164 -23.10 25.13 -13.72
CA ARG A 164 -22.00 24.25 -13.29
C ARG A 164 -20.66 24.95 -13.32
N ALA A 165 -19.70 24.40 -12.59
CA ALA A 165 -18.30 24.78 -12.70
C ALA A 165 -17.64 23.94 -13.81
N GLU A 166 -17.11 24.62 -14.82
CA GLU A 166 -16.52 24.01 -16.01
C GLU A 166 -15.00 24.16 -16.00
N LEU A 167 -14.30 23.08 -16.37
CA LEU A 167 -12.85 23.05 -16.42
C LEU A 167 -12.34 23.96 -17.55
N ASN A 168 -11.47 24.91 -17.20
CA ASN A 168 -10.77 25.77 -18.14
C ASN A 168 -9.38 25.20 -18.47
N SER A 169 -8.62 24.82 -17.44
CA SER A 169 -7.24 24.32 -17.62
C SER A 169 -6.92 23.20 -16.64
N ILE A 170 -6.73 21.99 -17.18
CA ILE A 170 -6.28 20.83 -16.40
C ILE A 170 -4.87 21.04 -15.85
N THR A 171 -4.00 21.75 -16.58
CA THR A 171 -2.65 22.04 -16.11
C THR A 171 -2.71 22.93 -14.88
N ALA A 172 -3.52 24.00 -14.89
CA ALA A 172 -3.68 24.87 -13.73
C ALA A 172 -4.26 24.13 -12.51
N LEU A 173 -5.17 23.17 -12.74
CA LEU A 173 -5.72 22.29 -11.71
C LEU A 173 -4.63 21.41 -11.06
N LEU A 174 -3.82 20.73 -11.88
CA LEU A 174 -2.78 19.80 -11.42
C LEU A 174 -1.55 20.52 -10.83
N THR A 175 -1.23 21.72 -11.30
CA THR A 175 -0.11 22.52 -10.78
C THR A 175 -0.54 23.52 -9.70
N ASN A 176 -1.68 23.30 -9.06
CA ASN A 176 -2.15 24.17 -7.98
C ASN A 176 -1.14 24.16 -6.81
N ASN A 177 -0.83 25.32 -6.24
CA ASN A 177 0.12 25.44 -5.15
C ASN A 177 -0.31 24.60 -3.92
N THR A 178 -1.61 24.57 -3.62
CA THR A 178 -2.16 23.72 -2.55
C THR A 178 -1.99 22.24 -2.86
N ALA A 179 -2.09 21.82 -4.12
CA ALA A 179 -1.88 20.44 -4.54
C ALA A 179 -0.43 19.99 -4.35
N ILE A 180 0.53 20.83 -4.75
CA ILE A 180 1.96 20.53 -4.59
C ILE A 180 2.33 20.43 -3.11
N ALA A 181 1.88 21.37 -2.29
CA ALA A 181 2.12 21.38 -0.86
C ALA A 181 1.45 20.18 -0.15
N ALA A 182 0.18 19.91 -0.44
CA ALA A 182 -0.55 18.80 0.16
C ALA A 182 0.01 17.43 -0.28
N PHE A 183 0.40 17.29 -1.55
CA PHE A 183 0.97 16.05 -2.08
C PHE A 183 2.31 15.75 -1.43
N SER A 184 3.23 16.72 -1.43
CA SER A 184 4.56 16.55 -0.80
C SER A 184 4.44 16.24 0.69
N HIS A 185 3.55 16.94 1.41
CA HIS A 185 3.28 16.67 2.82
C HIS A 185 2.72 15.26 3.05
N THR A 186 1.75 14.84 2.24
CA THR A 186 1.10 13.53 2.39
C THR A 186 2.04 12.37 2.06
N VAL A 187 2.85 12.51 1.00
CA VAL A 187 3.86 11.50 0.64
C VAL A 187 4.93 11.42 1.72
N ALA A 188 5.43 12.55 2.23
CA ALA A 188 6.40 12.56 3.32
C ALA A 188 5.85 11.90 4.59
N GLY A 189 4.61 12.24 4.97
CA GLY A 189 3.91 11.60 6.09
C GLY A 189 3.68 10.10 5.90
N SER A 190 3.40 9.68 4.66
CA SER A 190 3.24 8.26 4.30
C SER A 190 4.54 7.48 4.40
N LEU A 191 5.66 8.05 3.92
CA LEU A 191 6.99 7.48 4.05
C LEU A 191 7.40 7.37 5.52
N LEU A 192 7.12 8.40 6.34
CA LEU A 192 7.36 8.36 7.78
C LEU A 192 6.52 7.25 8.44
N THR A 193 5.23 7.14 8.10
CA THR A 193 4.33 6.11 8.65
C THR A 193 4.82 4.70 8.32
N ALA A 194 5.16 4.45 7.05
CA ALA A 194 5.66 3.15 6.61
C ALA A 194 7.05 2.84 7.18
N GLY A 195 7.94 3.83 7.26
CA GLY A 195 9.25 3.70 7.89
C GLY A 195 9.15 3.34 9.37
N THR A 196 8.30 4.06 10.11
CA THR A 196 8.01 3.76 11.53
C THR A 196 7.38 2.39 11.68
N PHE A 197 6.48 1.97 10.79
CA PHE A 197 5.90 0.62 10.81
C PHE A 197 6.96 -0.47 10.63
N VAL A 198 7.81 -0.36 9.61
CA VAL A 198 8.92 -1.30 9.36
C VAL A 198 9.89 -1.32 10.54
N ALA A 199 10.24 -0.15 11.08
CA ALA A 199 11.14 -0.02 12.23
C ALA A 199 10.53 -0.64 13.51
N ALA A 200 9.26 -0.39 13.79
CA ALA A 200 8.56 -0.92 14.96
C ALA A 200 8.46 -2.45 14.92
N VAL A 201 8.09 -3.02 13.78
CA VAL A 201 8.05 -4.48 13.59
C VAL A 201 9.45 -5.08 13.76
N SER A 202 10.47 -4.44 13.18
CA SER A 202 11.86 -4.89 13.28
C SER A 202 12.38 -4.82 14.72
N ALA A 203 12.11 -3.72 15.42
CA ALA A 203 12.49 -3.52 16.82
C ALA A 203 11.81 -4.55 17.73
N TRP A 204 10.51 -4.82 17.51
CA TRP A 204 9.78 -5.83 18.26
C TRP A 204 10.39 -7.23 18.10
N TRP A 205 10.80 -7.62 16.88
CA TRP A 205 11.49 -8.89 16.65
C TRP A 205 12.84 -8.94 17.36
N LEU A 206 13.63 -7.87 17.31
CA LEU A 206 14.94 -7.80 17.96
C LEU A 206 14.86 -7.94 19.48
N VAL A 207 13.86 -7.32 20.11
CA VAL A 207 13.63 -7.45 21.56
C VAL A 207 13.25 -8.89 21.91
N ARG A 208 12.35 -9.49 21.13
CA ARG A 208 11.85 -10.85 21.40
C ARG A 208 12.89 -11.94 21.14
N SER A 209 13.76 -11.76 20.15
CA SER A 209 14.88 -12.68 19.90
C SER A 209 15.91 -12.67 21.02
N LYS A 210 16.08 -11.53 21.72
CA LYS A 210 17.00 -11.41 22.86
C LYS A 210 16.45 -12.03 24.15
N THR A 211 15.13 -12.17 24.28
CA THR A 211 14.46 -12.73 25.46
C THR A 211 14.16 -14.23 25.33
N ALA A 212 14.29 -14.82 24.13
CA ALA A 212 14.23 -16.26 23.97
C ALA A 212 15.46 -16.90 24.62
N PRO A 213 15.31 -17.91 25.51
CA PRO A 213 16.46 -18.57 26.11
C PRO A 213 17.35 -19.14 25.01
N SER A 214 18.64 -18.80 25.05
CA SER A 214 19.65 -19.32 24.15
C SER A 214 19.86 -20.81 24.41
N GLY A 215 18.96 -21.64 23.88
CA GLY A 215 19.24 -23.06 23.70
C GLY A 215 20.42 -23.22 22.75
N PRO A 216 21.26 -24.26 22.91
CA PRO A 216 22.41 -24.48 22.04
C PRO A 216 21.97 -24.49 20.58
N ALA A 217 22.72 -23.77 19.74
CA ALA A 217 22.44 -23.66 18.32
C ALA A 217 22.28 -25.07 17.73
N PRO A 218 21.16 -25.42 17.09
CA PRO A 218 21.07 -26.67 16.38
C PRO A 218 22.15 -26.67 15.28
N ALA A 219 22.95 -27.74 15.26
CA ALA A 219 23.98 -27.98 14.26
C ALA A 219 23.44 -27.73 12.84
N PRO A 220 24.26 -27.29 11.87
CA PRO A 220 23.81 -26.96 10.53
C PRO A 220 23.25 -28.21 9.86
N CYS A 221 21.94 -28.39 9.96
CA CYS A 221 21.23 -29.49 9.34
C CYS A 221 21.19 -29.19 7.84
N ILE A 222 22.05 -29.87 7.09
CA ILE A 222 22.15 -29.86 5.64
C ILE A 222 20.74 -30.11 5.08
N ALA A 223 20.13 -29.05 4.57
CA ALA A 223 18.74 -29.04 4.14
C ALA A 223 18.55 -29.92 2.88
N ARG A 224 18.02 -31.12 3.06
CA ARG A 224 17.12 -31.72 2.07
C ARG A 224 15.71 -31.15 2.29
N ARG A 225 15.25 -30.30 1.37
CA ARG A 225 13.82 -30.08 1.10
C ARG A 225 13.29 -31.26 0.26
N PRO A 226 11.97 -31.52 0.14
CA PRO A 226 10.79 -30.68 0.43
C PRO A 226 9.83 -31.36 1.44
N SER A 227 8.79 -30.73 2.00
CA SER A 227 7.44 -30.66 1.40
C SER A 227 6.46 -29.99 2.41
N TRP A 228 5.48 -29.27 1.88
CA TRP A 228 4.20 -28.82 2.48
C TRP A 228 3.76 -29.37 3.86
N ALA A 229 3.39 -28.48 4.78
CA ALA A 229 2.19 -28.61 5.61
C ALA A 229 1.94 -27.30 6.38
N VAL A 230 0.84 -26.65 6.01
CA VAL A 230 0.15 -25.62 6.79
C VAL A 230 -0.39 -26.27 8.07
N GLY A 231 -0.24 -25.62 9.22
CA GLY A 231 -0.94 -26.02 10.43
C GLY A 231 -0.17 -25.64 11.68
N LEU A 232 -0.78 -24.81 12.53
CA LEU A 232 -0.32 -24.56 13.88
C LEU A 232 -0.01 -25.89 14.58
N CYS A 233 1.23 -26.08 15.03
CA CYS A 233 1.46 -26.95 16.18
C CYS A 233 2.69 -26.47 16.95
N TRP A 234 2.36 -25.80 18.04
CA TRP A 234 3.20 -25.58 19.19
C TRP A 234 3.56 -26.97 19.76
N SER A 235 4.85 -27.33 19.82
CA SER A 235 5.32 -28.45 20.66
C SER A 235 6.73 -28.17 21.19
N PRO A 236 7.05 -28.56 22.45
CA PRO A 236 8.29 -28.21 23.14
C PRO A 236 9.45 -29.19 22.79
N PRO A 237 10.70 -28.88 23.16
CA PRO A 237 11.86 -29.64 22.71
C PRO A 237 12.13 -30.84 23.63
N SER A 238 11.86 -32.05 23.14
CA SER A 238 12.47 -33.26 23.73
C SER A 238 12.57 -34.37 22.69
N ALA A 239 13.73 -35.05 22.69
CA ALA A 239 14.09 -36.26 21.96
C ALA A 239 14.76 -36.09 20.58
N CYS A 240 16.04 -35.67 20.61
CA CYS A 240 17.06 -36.24 19.73
C CYS A 240 17.94 -37.16 20.59
N SER A 241 17.65 -38.45 20.60
CA SER A 241 18.56 -39.47 21.15
C SER A 241 19.62 -39.81 20.11
N SER A 242 20.89 -39.60 20.46
CA SER A 242 22.05 -40.05 19.69
C SER A 242 22.30 -41.55 19.90
N PRO A 243 22.83 -42.28 18.90
CA PRO A 243 23.20 -43.69 19.07
C PRO A 243 24.56 -43.78 19.78
N VAL A 244 24.58 -44.40 20.96
CA VAL A 244 25.83 -44.80 21.61
C VAL A 244 26.30 -46.11 20.97
N THR A 245 27.45 -46.04 20.32
CA THR A 245 28.27 -47.17 19.89
C THR A 245 28.76 -47.97 21.10
N THR A 246 28.38 -49.24 21.22
CA THR A 246 29.10 -50.22 22.04
C THR A 246 30.04 -51.04 21.16
N ARG A 247 31.33 -51.00 21.51
CA ARG A 247 32.40 -51.82 20.95
C ARG A 247 32.14 -53.31 21.21
N ALA A 248 32.47 -54.13 20.23
CA ALA A 248 32.76 -55.54 20.38
C ALA A 248 34.19 -55.75 20.94
N SER A 249 34.39 -56.95 21.50
CA SER A 249 35.56 -57.54 22.18
C SER A 249 35.76 -57.17 23.64
#